data_AF-A0A0R3QIT3-F1
#
_entry.id   AF-A0A0R3QIT3-F1
#
_cell.length_a   1.000
_cell.length_b   1.000
_cell.length_c   1.000
_cell.angle_alpha   90.00
_cell.angle_beta   90.00
_cell.angle_gamma   90.00
#
_symmetry.space_group_name_H-M   'P 1'
#
loop_
_entity.id
_entity.type
_entity.pdbx_description
1 polymer ?
#
loop_
_entity_poly.entity_id
_entity_poly.type
_entity_poly.pdbx_seq_one_letter_code
_entity_poly.pdbx_strand_id
1 'polypeptide(L)'
;MGFSNGISALAGAGGFILEHLVATQGIEEGWRISFLIAAAIDLTAMIIFILFAKGELQQWAKEKEPQQSMEDIVRRLSYIMRRMSSRRRPESGVKHERLCEENE
;
A
#
# COMPACT_ATOMS: atom_id res chain seq x y z
N MET A 1 -9.50 -1.45 -13.33
CA MET A 1 -9.24 -2.13 -14.61
C MET A 1 -10.21 -1.68 -15.71
N GLY A 2 -11.54 -1.62 -15.47
CA GLY A 2 -12.49 -1.16 -16.50
C GLY A 2 -12.36 0.32 -16.92
N PHE A 3 -12.13 1.23 -15.97
CA PHE A 3 -12.06 2.67 -16.25
C PHE A 3 -10.85 3.04 -17.13
N SER A 4 -9.67 2.51 -16.82
CA SER A 4 -8.45 2.69 -17.63
C SER A 4 -8.61 2.09 -19.03
N ASN A 5 -9.27 0.94 -19.14
CA ASN A 5 -9.53 0.30 -20.43
C ASN A 5 -10.54 1.09 -21.27
N GLY A 6 -11.56 1.69 -20.64
CA GLY A 6 -12.53 2.54 -21.34
C GLY A 6 -11.90 3.81 -21.91
N ILE A 7 -11.06 4.49 -21.13
CA ILE A 7 -10.31 5.66 -21.61
C ILE A 7 -9.37 5.27 -22.76
N SER A 8 -8.68 4.13 -22.63
CA SER A 8 -7.78 3.64 -23.69
C SER A 8 -8.52 3.26 -24.97
N ALA A 9 -9.70 2.66 -24.85
CA ALA A 9 -10.54 2.32 -26.00
C ALA A 9 -11.06 3.58 -26.73
N LEU A 10 -11.46 4.61 -25.97
CA LEU A 10 -11.83 5.92 -26.52
C LEU A 10 -10.66 6.60 -27.23
N ALA A 11 -9.46 6.53 -26.66
CA ALA A 11 -8.25 7.04 -27.32
C ALA A 11 -7.97 6.30 -28.64
N GLY A 12 -8.16 4.97 -28.67
CA GLY A 12 -8.04 4.17 -29.89
C GLY A 12 -9.06 4.54 -30.97
N ALA A 13 -10.29 4.91 -30.58
CA ALA A 13 -11.30 5.41 -31.52
C ALA A 13 -10.92 6.75 -32.17
N GLY A 14 -9.98 7.51 -31.57
CA GLY A 14 -9.42 8.71 -32.17
C GLY A 14 -8.74 8.47 -33.52
N GLY A 15 -8.30 7.23 -33.80
CA GLY A 15 -7.71 6.85 -35.09
C GLY A 15 -8.63 7.11 -36.28
N PHE A 16 -9.95 6.93 -36.12
CA PHE A 16 -10.92 7.20 -37.19
C PHE A 16 -10.98 8.68 -37.58
N ILE A 17 -10.77 9.57 -36.60
CA ILE A 17 -10.73 11.02 -36.83
C ILE A 17 -9.45 11.39 -37.59
N LEU A 18 -8.34 10.73 -37.26
CA LEU A 18 -7.04 10.94 -37.90
C LEU A 18 -7.05 10.50 -39.37
N GLU A 19 -7.61 9.32 -39.65
CA GLU A 19 -7.78 8.81 -41.01
C GLU A 19 -8.63 9.75 -41.86
N HIS A 20 -9.72 10.27 -41.31
CA HIS A 20 -10.57 11.23 -41.99
C HIS A 20 -9.86 12.58 -42.25
N LEU A 21 -9.05 13.07 -41.31
CA LEU A 21 -8.25 14.29 -41.48
C LEU A 21 -7.19 14.15 -42.58
N VAL A 22 -6.48 13.02 -42.61
CA VAL A 22 -5.48 12.73 -43.65
C VAL A 22 -6.12 12.58 -45.03
N ALA A 23 -7.29 11.94 -45.10
CA ALA A 23 -8.03 11.78 -46.35
C ALA A 23 -8.55 13.11 -46.93
N THR A 24 -8.87 14.09 -46.08
CA THR A 24 -9.48 15.37 -46.49
C THR A 24 -8.46 16.46 -46.81
N GLN A 25 -7.35 16.53 -46.09
CA GLN A 25 -6.33 17.57 -46.26
C GLN A 25 -5.15 17.14 -47.15
N GLY A 26 -5.06 15.85 -47.48
CA GLY A 26 -3.93 15.28 -48.20
C GLY A 26 -2.87 14.71 -47.26
N ILE A 27 -2.03 13.83 -47.81
CA ILE A 27 -1.12 12.99 -47.02
C ILE A 27 -0.13 13.83 -46.19
N GLU A 28 0.56 14.79 -46.81
CA GLU A 28 1.64 15.52 -46.14
C GLU A 28 1.13 16.45 -45.01
N GLU A 29 0.16 17.31 -45.32
CA GLU A 29 -0.40 18.26 -44.34
C GLU A 29 -1.27 17.56 -43.28
N GLY A 30 -2.02 16.52 -43.67
CA GLY A 30 -2.82 15.73 -42.74
C GLY A 30 -1.98 15.06 -41.65
N TRP A 31 -0.84 14.46 -42.02
CA TRP A 31 0.08 13.88 -41.04
C TRP A 31 0.74 14.95 -40.16
N ARG A 32 1.13 16.08 -40.73
CA ARG A 32 1.73 17.19 -39.96
C ARG A 32 0.78 17.71 -38.88
N ILE A 33 -0.48 17.92 -39.22
CA ILE A 33 -1.52 18.35 -38.27
C ILE A 33 -1.80 17.26 -37.25
N SER A 34 -1.80 15.99 -37.67
CA SER A 34 -1.98 14.84 -36.78
C SER A 34 -0.91 14.78 -35.69
N PHE A 35 0.37 14.96 -36.04
CA PHE A 35 1.46 15.03 -35.07
C PHE A 35 1.37 16.25 -34.15
N LEU A 36 0.94 17.40 -34.67
CA LEU A 36 0.74 18.59 -33.84
C LEU A 36 -0.40 18.40 -32.82
N ILE A 37 -1.50 17.76 -33.22
CA ILE A 37 -2.61 17.42 -32.31
C ILE A 37 -2.14 16.42 -31.26
N ALA A 38 -1.43 15.36 -31.64
CA ALA A 38 -0.89 14.38 -30.71
C ALA A 38 0.04 15.04 -29.68
N ALA A 39 0.99 15.86 -30.14
CA ALA A 39 1.88 16.61 -29.25
C ALA A 39 1.14 17.55 -28.30
N ALA A 40 0.08 18.21 -28.76
CA ALA A 40 -0.74 19.09 -27.92
C ALA A 40 -1.50 18.30 -26.83
N ILE A 41 -2.05 17.12 -27.17
CA ILE A 41 -2.71 16.22 -26.22
C ILE A 41 -1.71 15.71 -25.18
N ASP A 42 -0.55 15.23 -25.62
CA ASP A 42 0.51 14.71 -24.73
C ASP A 42 1.03 15.80 -23.79
N LEU A 43 1.26 17.01 -24.30
CA LEU A 43 1.70 18.14 -23.48
C LEU A 43 0.63 18.53 -22.45
N THR A 44 -0.63 18.56 -22.86
CA THR A 44 -1.76 18.87 -21.95
C THR A 44 -1.90 17.80 -20.87
N ALA A 45 -1.83 16.52 -21.25
CA ALA A 45 -1.86 15.40 -20.32
C ALA A 45 -0.68 15.45 -19.34
N MET A 46 0.51 15.79 -19.82
CA MET A 46 1.71 15.98 -19.00
C MET A 46 1.53 17.12 -17.99
N ILE A 47 1.00 18.27 -18.42
CA ILE A 47 0.73 19.41 -17.52
C ILE A 47 -0.28 19.01 -16.44
N ILE A 48 -1.39 18.37 -16.82
CA ILE A 48 -2.39 17.88 -15.88
C ILE A 48 -1.76 16.89 -14.90
N PHE A 49 -0.94 15.96 -15.40
CA PHE A 49 -0.25 15.00 -14.55
C PHE A 49 0.66 15.70 -13.54
N ILE A 50 1.48 16.67 -13.97
CA ILE A 50 2.38 17.39 -13.06
C ILE A 50 1.59 18.18 -12.00
N LEU A 51 0.47 18.80 -12.37
CA LEU A 51 -0.32 19.63 -11.46
C LEU A 51 -1.13 18.81 -10.45
N PHE A 52 -1.68 17.67 -10.88
CA PHE A 52 -2.66 16.91 -10.08
C PHE A 52 -2.13 15.59 -9.53
N ALA A 53 -0.99 15.08 -10.02
CA ALA A 53 -0.41 13.85 -9.47
C ALA A 53 -0.02 14.06 -8.01
N LYS A 54 -0.60 13.24 -7.14
CA LYS A 54 -0.18 13.10 -5.74
C LYS A 54 0.53 11.76 -5.58
N GLY A 55 1.78 11.81 -5.16
CA GLY A 55 2.57 10.62 -4.82
C GLY A 55 2.27 10.05 -3.43
N GLU A 56 1.35 10.65 -2.68
CA GLU A 56 0.98 10.17 -1.35
C GLU A 56 0.09 8.93 -1.42
N LEU A 57 0.31 8.03 -0.46
CA LEU A 57 -0.45 6.80 -0.32
C LEU A 57 -1.91 7.13 -0.01
N GLN A 58 -2.78 6.94 -1.01
CA GLN A 58 -4.19 7.27 -0.90
C GLN A 58 -4.84 6.49 0.25
N GLN A 59 -5.85 7.09 0.87
CA GLN A 59 -6.46 6.55 2.10
C GLN A 59 -7.06 5.15 1.91
N TRP A 60 -7.46 4.78 0.69
CA TRP A 60 -7.94 3.44 0.35
C TRP A 60 -6.84 2.38 0.29
N ALA A 61 -5.57 2.80 0.15
CA ALA A 61 -4.40 1.93 0.11
C ALA A 61 -3.64 1.87 1.44
N LYS A 62 -4.01 2.73 2.41
CA LYS A 62 -3.41 2.69 3.76
C LYS A 62 -3.78 1.36 4.39
N GLU A 63 -2.77 0.54 4.67
CA GLU A 63 -2.95 -0.68 5.44
C GLU A 63 -3.59 -0.28 6.77
N LYS A 64 -4.74 -0.87 7.10
CA LYS A 64 -5.30 -0.71 8.44
C LYS A 64 -4.23 -1.20 9.38
N GLU A 65 -3.57 -0.29 10.11
CA GLU A 65 -2.74 -0.69 11.24
C GLU A 65 -3.61 -1.66 12.05
N PRO A 66 -3.14 -2.90 12.30
CA PRO A 66 -3.90 -3.79 13.15
C PRO A 66 -4.06 -3.02 14.45
N GLN A 67 -5.31 -2.72 14.83
CA GLN A 67 -5.62 -2.26 16.18
C GLN A 67 -5.27 -3.45 17.08
N GLN A 68 -3.99 -3.63 17.36
CA GLN A 68 -3.55 -4.44 18.47
C GLN A 68 -4.03 -3.66 19.66
N SER A 69 -5.18 -4.08 20.20
CA SER A 69 -5.66 -3.50 21.44
C SER A 69 -4.51 -3.64 22.44
N MET A 70 -4.31 -2.62 23.30
CA MET A 70 -3.27 -2.67 24.32
C MET A 70 -3.33 -3.98 25.13
N GLU A 71 -4.51 -4.60 25.23
CA GLU A 71 -4.71 -5.91 25.84
C GLU A 71 -3.94 -7.04 25.16
N ASP A 72 -3.86 -7.07 23.81
CA ASP A 72 -3.11 -8.10 23.08
C ASP A 72 -1.59 -7.92 23.24
N ILE A 73 -1.13 -6.68 23.25
CA ILE A 73 0.29 -6.33 23.51
C ILE A 73 0.66 -6.74 24.95
N VAL A 74 -0.18 -6.38 25.92
CA VAL A 74 0.01 -6.74 27.34
C VAL A 74 -0.10 -8.25 27.56
N ARG A 75 -0.99 -8.95 26.86
CA ARG A 75 -1.08 -10.42 26.89
C ARG A 75 0.19 -11.08 26.35
N ARG A 76 0.76 -10.58 25.24
CA ARG A 76 2.03 -11.08 24.71
C ARG A 76 3.18 -10.82 25.68
N LEU A 77 3.29 -9.61 26.21
CA LEU A 77 4.34 -9.25 27.16
C LEU A 77 4.24 -10.05 28.47
N SER A 78 3.02 -10.23 29.00
CA SER A 78 2.80 -11.03 30.21
C SER A 78 3.09 -12.51 29.98
N TYR A 79 2.75 -13.07 28.82
CA TYR A 79 3.12 -14.44 28.45
C TYR A 79 4.64 -14.62 28.36
N ILE A 80 5.33 -13.69 27.68
CA ILE A 80 6.79 -13.72 27.54
C ILE A 80 7.47 -13.55 28.91
N MET A 81 7.01 -12.61 29.72
CA MET A 81 7.56 -12.35 31.05
C MET A 81 7.31 -13.52 32.01
N ARG A 82 6.14 -14.17 31.94
CA ARG A 82 5.84 -15.39 32.71
C ARG A 82 6.73 -16.55 32.28
N ARG A 83 6.97 -16.73 30.98
CA ARG A 83 7.91 -17.74 30.46
C ARG A 83 9.35 -17.45 30.89
N MET A 84 9.77 -16.19 30.85
CA MET A 84 11.10 -15.78 31.33
C MET A 84 11.24 -15.91 32.85
N SER A 85 10.19 -15.59 33.61
CA SER A 85 10.13 -15.76 35.07
C SER A 85 10.20 -17.23 35.47
N SER A 86 9.47 -18.11 34.77
CA SER A 86 9.55 -19.55 34.96
C SER A 86 10.94 -20.13 34.67
N ARG A 87 11.74 -19.47 33.82
CA ARG A 87 13.12 -19.86 33.54
C ARG A 87 14.13 -19.31 34.57
N ARG A 88 13.67 -18.43 35.47
CA ARG A 88 14.50 -17.72 36.45
C ARG A 88 14.19 -18.12 37.90
N ARG A 89 13.65 -19.33 38.14
CA ARG A 89 13.53 -19.90 39.48
C ARG A 89 14.92 -20.39 39.91
N PRO A 90 15.60 -19.77 40.89
CA PRO A 90 16.72 -20.44 41.54
C PRO A 90 16.12 -21.58 42.37
N GLU A 91 16.66 -22.78 42.25
CA GLU A 91 16.41 -23.83 43.23
C GLU A 91 17.03 -23.40 44.56
N SER A 92 16.28 -22.65 45.38
CA SER A 92 16.62 -22.51 46.80
C SER A 92 15.99 -23.68 47.55
N GLY A 93 16.75 -24.77 47.61
CA GLY A 93 16.44 -25.91 48.49
C GLY A 93 16.56 -25.49 49.94
N VAL A 94 15.46 -25.04 50.55
CA VAL A 94 15.35 -24.86 52.00
C VAL A 94 14.66 -26.10 52.55
N LYS A 95 15.45 -26.99 53.17
CA LYS A 95 14.95 -28.12 53.96
C LYS A 95 14.38 -27.57 55.26
N HIS A 96 13.08 -27.78 55.49
CA HIS A 96 12.49 -27.58 56.82
C HIS A 96 12.91 -28.74 57.71
N GLU A 97 13.82 -28.49 58.64
CA GLU A 97 14.22 -29.42 59.70
C GLU A 97 13.10 -29.44 60.74
N ARG A 98 12.47 -30.61 60.93
CA ARG A 98 11.48 -30.83 62.00
C ARG A 98 12.23 -30.92 63.32
N LEU A 99 12.02 -29.96 64.21
CA LEU A 99 12.42 -30.09 65.61
C LEU A 99 11.57 -31.18 66.26
N CYS A 100 12.22 -32.25 66.70
CA CYS A 100 11.67 -33.19 67.65
C CYS A 100 11.43 -32.45 68.97
N GLU A 101 10.19 -32.44 69.45
CA GLU A 101 9.90 -32.20 70.86
C GLU A 101 10.30 -33.46 71.63
N GLU A 102 11.30 -33.32 72.49
CA GLU A 102 11.69 -34.30 73.50
C GLU A 102 11.69 -33.62 74.87
N ASN A 103 10.91 -34.21 75.79
CA ASN A 103 10.93 -34.08 77.26
C ASN A 103 10.37 -32.75 77.81
N GLU A 104 9.43 -32.75 78.76
CA GLU A 104 9.38 -33.53 80.03
C GLU A 104 7.93 -33.72 80.52
#